data_AF-A0A1R1XLA2-F1
#
_entry.id   AF-A0A1R1XLA2-F1
#
_cell.length_a   1.000
_cell.length_b   1.000
_cell.length_c   1.000
_cell.angle_alpha   90.00
_cell.angle_beta   90.00
_cell.angle_gamma   90.00
#
_symmetry.space_group_name_H-M   'P 1'
#
loop_
_entity.id
_entity.type
_entity.pdbx_description
1 polymer ?
#
loop_
_entity_poly.entity_id
_entity_poly.type
_entity_poly.pdbx_seq_one_letter_code
_entity_poly.pdbx_strand_id
1 'polypeptide(L)'
;MEISMQEGTKTFADKEKRAFEEEIDLMADEMTLEDYEKVPVEDFGAALLRGMGWDEDEEPETKKAKNKHLSSAMRPNLLGLGATPPPSELFFDKRKGFTGVEPKSKRE
;
A
#
# COMPACT_ATOMS: atom_id res chain seq x y z
N MET A 1 8.10 -16.53 68.10
CA MET A 1 6.94 -16.09 67.31
C MET A 1 7.53 -15.26 66.18
N GLU A 2 7.73 -15.90 65.03
CA GLU A 2 8.38 -15.29 63.87
C GLU A 2 7.42 -14.28 63.26
N ILE A 3 7.86 -13.02 63.16
CA ILE A 3 7.08 -11.95 62.57
C ILE A 3 7.30 -12.05 61.06
N SER A 4 6.23 -12.42 60.36
CA SER A 4 6.15 -12.59 58.92
C SER A 4 6.65 -11.34 58.18
N MET A 5 7.58 -11.54 57.23
CA MET A 5 8.01 -10.52 56.27
C MET A 5 6.80 -9.91 55.56
N GLN A 6 6.55 -8.61 55.79
CA GLN A 6 5.68 -7.80 54.95
C GLN A 6 6.39 -7.54 53.62
N GLU A 7 5.70 -7.84 52.52
CA GLU A 7 6.17 -7.61 51.16
C GLU A 7 6.53 -6.14 50.95
N GLY A 8 7.80 -5.91 50.58
CA GLY A 8 8.33 -4.59 50.28
C GLY A 8 7.56 -3.91 49.15
N THR A 9 7.46 -2.59 49.24
CA THR A 9 6.84 -1.70 48.24
C THR A 9 7.46 -1.92 46.86
N LYS A 10 6.79 -2.68 45.99
CA LYS A 10 7.19 -2.87 44.59
C LYS A 10 7.24 -1.52 43.88
N THR A 11 8.35 -1.25 43.21
CA THR A 11 8.53 0.02 42.47
C THR A 11 7.67 0.02 41.21
N PHE A 12 7.45 1.20 40.63
CA PHE A 12 6.73 1.31 39.36
C PHE A 12 7.40 0.47 38.24
N ALA A 13 8.73 0.40 38.24
CA ALA A 13 9.49 -0.43 37.30
C ALA A 13 9.20 -1.93 37.47
N ASP A 14 9.05 -2.42 38.71
CA ASP A 14 8.70 -3.82 38.96
C ASP A 14 7.28 -4.16 38.48
N LYS A 15 6.37 -3.19 38.60
CA LYS A 15 4.99 -3.32 38.11
C LYS A 15 4.94 -3.36 36.58
N GLU A 16 5.67 -2.48 35.91
CA GLU A 16 5.76 -2.48 34.43
C GLU A 16 6.43 -3.75 33.91
N LYS A 17 7.52 -4.20 34.52
CA LYS A 17 8.21 -5.44 34.14
C LYS A 17 7.28 -6.65 34.22
N ARG A 18 6.49 -6.75 35.30
CA ARG A 18 5.52 -7.83 35.46
C ARG A 18 4.39 -7.75 34.42
N ALA A 19 3.85 -6.56 34.17
CA ALA A 19 2.80 -6.39 33.16
C ALA A 19 3.30 -6.77 31.76
N PHE A 20 4.55 -6.43 31.45
CA PHE A 20 5.20 -6.81 30.19
C PHE A 20 5.39 -8.33 30.08
N GLU A 21 5.86 -9.00 31.13
CA GLU A 21 5.99 -10.47 31.15
C GLU A 21 4.63 -11.15 30.96
N GLU A 22 3.59 -10.67 31.66
CA GLU A 22 2.22 -11.17 31.51
C GLU A 22 1.67 -10.95 30.08
N GLU A 23 1.99 -9.84 29.41
CA GLU A 23 1.58 -9.57 28.02
C GLU A 23 2.31 -10.47 27.02
N ILE A 24 3.60 -10.71 27.22
CA ILE A 24 4.40 -11.61 26.39
C ILE A 24 3.89 -13.05 26.50
N ASP A 25 3.55 -13.50 27.71
CA ASP A 25 3.04 -14.86 27.93
C ASP A 25 1.65 -15.09 27.29
N LEU A 26 0.88 -14.01 27.06
CA LEU A 26 -0.43 -14.06 26.39
C LEU A 26 -0.33 -13.90 24.87
N MET A 27 0.85 -13.59 24.35
CA MET A 27 1.06 -13.37 22.92
C MET A 27 0.93 -14.70 22.16
N ALA A 28 0.46 -14.62 20.91
CA ALA A 28 0.44 -15.78 20.04
C ALA A 28 1.86 -16.23 19.68
N ASP A 29 2.02 -17.53 19.46
CA ASP A 29 3.28 -18.10 18.97
C ASP A 29 3.69 -17.52 17.61
N GLU A 30 4.99 -17.57 17.32
CA GLU A 30 5.51 -17.18 16.02
C GLU A 30 4.97 -18.08 14.90
N MET A 31 4.69 -17.46 13.74
CA MET A 31 4.16 -18.19 12.59
C MET A 31 5.20 -19.12 11.97
N THR A 32 4.80 -20.35 11.68
CA THR A 32 5.65 -21.36 11.05
C THR A 32 5.54 -21.31 9.53
N LEU A 33 6.46 -21.98 8.82
CA LEU A 33 6.37 -22.12 7.36
C LEU A 33 5.08 -22.80 6.90
N GLU A 34 4.59 -23.78 7.67
CA GLU A 34 3.35 -24.50 7.36
C GLU A 34 2.13 -23.56 7.35
N ASP A 35 2.16 -22.50 8.17
CA ASP A 35 1.05 -21.55 8.22
C ASP A 35 0.98 -20.66 6.98
N TYR A 36 2.14 -20.35 6.38
CA TYR A 36 2.22 -19.68 5.08
C TYR A 36 1.87 -20.62 3.93
N GLU A 37 2.06 -21.93 4.08
CA GLU A 37 1.56 -22.92 3.11
C GLU A 37 0.04 -23.03 3.15
N LYS A 38 -0.56 -22.94 4.35
CA LYS A 38 -2.03 -22.93 4.53
C LYS A 38 -2.66 -21.64 4.01
N VAL A 39 -2.03 -20.49 4.24
CA VAL A 39 -2.50 -19.18 3.78
C VAL A 39 -1.36 -18.48 3.03
N PRO A 40 -1.31 -18.61 1.70
CA PRO A 40 -0.31 -17.93 0.88
C PRO A 40 -0.41 -16.40 0.99
N VAL A 41 0.73 -15.73 0.89
CA VAL A 41 0.83 -14.26 0.98
C VAL A 41 -0.02 -13.56 -0.09
N GLU A 42 -0.11 -14.15 -1.28
CA GLU A 42 -0.90 -13.65 -2.40
C GLU A 42 -2.40 -13.60 -2.08
N ASP A 43 -2.89 -14.57 -1.29
CA ASP A 43 -4.32 -14.73 -0.97
C ASP A 43 -4.72 -14.06 0.34
N PHE A 44 -3.78 -13.83 1.26
CA PHE A 44 -4.05 -13.30 2.60
C PHE A 44 -4.86 -11.99 2.56
N GLY A 45 -4.45 -11.05 1.70
CA GLY A 45 -5.12 -9.76 1.58
C GLY A 45 -6.55 -9.88 1.07
N ALA A 46 -6.76 -10.71 0.04
CA ALA A 46 -8.09 -10.97 -0.50
C ALA A 46 -8.99 -11.67 0.52
N ALA A 47 -8.47 -12.66 1.25
CA ALA A 47 -9.21 -13.36 2.31
C ALA A 47 -9.63 -12.42 3.45
N LEU A 48 -8.76 -11.50 3.87
CA LEU A 48 -9.10 -10.49 4.87
C LEU A 48 -10.24 -9.58 4.40
N LEU A 49 -10.13 -9.09 3.16
CA LEU A 49 -11.12 -8.21 2.55
C LEU A 49 -12.48 -8.92 2.36
N ARG A 50 -12.48 -10.22 2.01
CA ARG A 50 -13.70 -11.05 2.00
C ARG A 50 -14.40 -11.04 3.37
N GLY A 51 -13.64 -11.09 4.47
CA GLY A 51 -14.19 -10.96 5.83
C GLY A 51 -14.78 -9.58 6.14
N MET A 52 -14.35 -8.54 5.42
CA MET A 52 -14.88 -7.17 5.52
C MET A 52 -16.03 -6.90 4.54
N GLY A 53 -16.49 -7.91 3.79
CA GLY A 53 -17.58 -7.79 2.81
C GLY A 53 -17.14 -7.25 1.46
N TRP A 54 -15.86 -7.34 1.12
CA TRP A 54 -15.37 -7.08 -0.24
C TRP A 54 -15.37 -8.38 -1.05
N ASP A 55 -16.08 -8.37 -2.17
CA ASP A 55 -16.15 -9.50 -3.09
C ASP A 55 -15.41 -9.19 -4.40
N GLU A 56 -14.59 -10.13 -4.85
CA GLU A 56 -13.79 -10.00 -6.07
C GLU A 56 -14.66 -9.97 -7.34
N ASP A 57 -15.81 -10.65 -7.29
CA ASP A 57 -16.80 -10.73 -8.36
C ASP A 57 -17.83 -9.58 -8.33
N GLU A 58 -17.81 -8.73 -7.29
CA GLU A 58 -18.71 -7.60 -7.20
C GLU A 58 -18.29 -6.54 -8.21
N GLU A 59 -19.02 -6.49 -9.33
CA GLU A 59 -18.84 -5.42 -10.29
C GLU A 59 -19.21 -4.10 -9.61
N PRO A 60 -18.28 -3.14 -9.52
CA PRO A 60 -18.55 -1.90 -8.79
C PRO A 60 -19.77 -1.23 -9.41
N GLU A 61 -20.75 -0.87 -8.56
CA GLU A 61 -22.04 -0.30 -8.97
C GLU A 61 -21.87 0.93 -9.89
N THR A 62 -20.72 1.61 -9.79
CA THR A 62 -20.34 2.66 -10.72
C THR A 62 -19.29 2.17 -11.70
N LYS A 63 -19.57 2.36 -13.01
CA LYS A 63 -18.62 2.13 -14.11
C LYS A 63 -17.27 2.87 -13.95
N LYS A 64 -17.15 3.77 -12.97
CA LYS A 64 -15.93 4.52 -12.62
C LYS A 64 -15.01 3.78 -11.64
N ALA A 65 -15.51 2.80 -10.91
CA ALA A 65 -14.75 2.01 -9.95
C ALA A 65 -14.26 0.67 -10.53
N LYS A 66 -14.67 0.31 -11.77
CA LYS A 66 -14.12 -0.84 -12.50
C LYS A 66 -12.61 -0.65 -12.65
N ASN A 67 -11.83 -1.34 -11.83
CA ASN A 67 -10.39 -1.50 -11.96
C ASN A 67 -9.67 -0.28 -12.52
N LYS A 68 -9.91 0.87 -11.90
CA LYS A 68 -8.91 1.92 -11.90
C LYS A 68 -7.90 1.54 -10.82
N HIS A 69 -7.23 0.40 -10.99
CA HIS A 69 -5.79 0.41 -10.72
C HIS A 69 -5.32 1.53 -11.62
N LEU A 70 -5.20 2.72 -11.03
CA LEU A 70 -4.82 3.91 -11.74
C LEU A 70 -3.52 3.53 -12.44
N SER A 71 -3.60 3.24 -13.75
CA SER A 71 -2.59 3.72 -14.67
C SER A 71 -2.67 5.24 -14.55
N SER A 72 -2.20 5.76 -13.41
CA SER A 72 -1.96 7.17 -13.24
C SER A 72 -0.79 7.37 -14.18
N ALA A 73 -1.11 7.65 -15.45
CA ALA A 73 -0.14 8.17 -16.38
C ALA A 73 0.60 9.24 -15.59
N MET A 74 1.91 9.05 -15.42
CA MET A 74 2.71 9.98 -14.65
C MET A 74 2.42 11.36 -15.21
N ARG A 75 2.06 12.31 -14.32
CA ARG A 75 1.79 13.67 -14.77
C ARG A 75 3.07 14.20 -15.42
N PRO A 76 3.04 14.59 -16.69
CA PRO A 76 4.26 15.08 -17.35
C PRO A 76 4.71 16.37 -16.67
N ASN A 77 6.01 16.48 -16.45
CA ASN A 77 6.62 17.63 -15.80
C ASN A 77 6.24 18.92 -16.54
N LEU A 78 5.98 19.99 -15.78
CA LEU A 78 5.62 21.33 -16.29
C LEU A 78 4.27 21.44 -17.03
N LEU A 79 3.46 20.38 -17.08
CA LEU A 79 2.13 20.46 -17.67
C LEU A 79 1.12 21.02 -16.64
N GLY A 80 0.53 22.16 -16.97
CA GLY A 80 -0.53 22.77 -16.17
C GLY A 80 -1.78 21.88 -16.08
N LEU A 81 -2.58 22.09 -15.04
CA LEU A 81 -3.88 21.42 -14.90
C LEU A 81 -4.77 21.77 -16.11
N GLY A 82 -5.26 20.76 -16.84
CA GLY A 82 -6.10 20.95 -18.03
C GLY A 82 -5.33 21.09 -19.35
N ALA A 83 -3.99 21.12 -19.34
CA ALA A 83 -3.21 21.10 -20.57
C ALA A 83 -3.10 19.68 -21.13
N THR A 84 -3.19 19.54 -22.46
CA THR A 84 -3.02 18.25 -23.15
C THR A 84 -1.54 18.05 -23.45
N PRO A 85 -0.96 16.86 -23.20
CA PRO A 85 0.43 16.62 -23.55
C PRO A 85 0.62 16.80 -25.06
N PRO A 86 1.78 17.33 -25.49
CA PRO A 86 2.10 17.39 -26.90
C PRO A 86 2.08 15.98 -27.52
N PRO A 87 1.66 15.83 -28.79
CA PRO A 87 1.77 14.55 -29.48
C PRO A 87 3.24 14.11 -29.52
N SER A 88 3.49 12.80 -29.52
CA SER A 88 4.85 12.23 -29.52
C SER A 88 5.68 12.60 -30.76
N GLU A 89 5.04 13.16 -31.79
CA GLU A 89 5.63 13.60 -33.07
C GLU A 89 6.04 15.09 -33.06
N LEU A 90 6.27 15.69 -31.89
CA LEU A 90 6.79 17.07 -31.81
C LEU A 90 8.31 17.11 -31.98
N PHE A 91 8.76 17.73 -33.06
CA PHE A 91 10.18 17.92 -33.36
C PHE A 91 10.69 19.23 -32.77
N PHE A 92 11.72 19.13 -31.93
CA PHE A 92 12.43 20.27 -31.36
C PHE A 92 13.85 20.32 -31.94
N ASP A 93 14.12 21.29 -32.81
CA ASP A 93 15.46 21.57 -33.30
C ASP A 93 16.19 22.45 -32.27
N LYS A 94 17.33 21.98 -31.73
CA LYS A 94 18.14 22.73 -30.74
C LYS A 94 18.59 24.09 -31.25
N ARG A 95 18.63 24.32 -32.56
CA ARG A 95 19.05 25.60 -33.17
C ARG A 95 17.89 26.52 -33.56
N LYS A 96 16.72 25.95 -33.85
CA LYS A 96 15.57 26.69 -34.41
C LYS A 96 14.33 26.69 -33.52
N GLY A 97 14.37 25.97 -32.39
CA GLY A 97 13.23 25.83 -31.49
C GLY A 97 12.21 24.81 -32.01
N PHE A 98 10.95 24.98 -31.63
CA PHE A 98 9.85 24.10 -32.03
C PHE A 98 9.56 24.23 -33.53
N THR A 99 9.65 23.13 -34.28
CA THR A 99 9.50 23.14 -35.76
C THR A 99 8.19 22.52 -36.25
N GLY A 100 7.22 22.28 -35.36
CA GLY A 100 5.90 21.73 -35.69
C GLY A 100 5.81 20.21 -35.59
N VAL A 101 4.63 19.68 -35.95
CA VAL A 101 4.38 18.25 -36.19
C VAL A 101 4.77 17.98 -37.64
N GLU A 102 5.50 16.89 -37.90
CA GLU A 102 5.95 16.54 -39.27
C GLU A 102 4.81 16.72 -40.30
N PRO A 103 5.05 17.39 -41.45
CA PRO A 103 4.08 17.34 -42.53
C PRO A 103 4.03 15.89 -43.03
N LYS A 104 2.84 15.27 -42.98
CA LYS A 104 2.58 13.97 -43.63
C LYS A 104 3.21 14.03 -45.03
N SER A 105 4.24 13.20 -45.25
CA SER A 105 4.82 13.06 -46.57
C SER A 105 3.70 12.78 -47.56
N LYS A 106 3.57 13.66 -48.56
CA LYS A 106 2.67 13.46 -49.68
C LYS A 106 3.04 12.11 -50.28
N ARG A 107 2.15 11.13 -50.19
CA ARG A 107 2.21 9.96 -51.07
C ARG A 107 1.81 10.45 -52.45
N GLU A 108 2.80 10.63 -53.32
CA GLU A 108 2.72 10.49 -54.79
C GLU A 108 4.12 10.52 -55.38
#